data_AF-A0A7S3ZBT6-F1
#
_entry.id   AF-A0A7S3ZBT6-F1
#
_cell.length_a   1.000
_cell.length_b   1.000
_cell.length_c   1.000
_cell.angle_alpha   90.00
_cell.angle_beta   90.00
_cell.angle_gamma   90.00
#
_symmetry.space_group_name_H-M   'P 1'
#
loop_
_entity.id
_entity.type
_entity.pdbx_description
1 polymer ?
#
loop_
_entity_poly.entity_id
_entity_poly.type
_entity_poly.pdbx_seq_one_letter_code
_entity_poly.pdbx_strand_id
1 'polypeptide(L)'
;MCAPLNLSAFAQVFSDVLRCIGVHVYVFPPSKILNRNFYTIVTMGMSGTHMKVPNDIEDKKDYSRAELMCYLPADWKLPSMLTGRTPDEHNPSEEDKRCWPFEMLRSIAGYVIETGAWVADSHGIPRLIHSNDEKQWVAAVNEDGETVPFIKGSKLTHTVLLEPCNEREGFSQLTLKRSGNGQRSEDDSSSSSSPPPVANDKKGSKVNFYLVIPVTTAEAQWKRDVGAARSIFHIVGDRRINANIPIDYVISPHRLCSVVDLNWPEKLSRELAKDLLPAVSSAMTPEDDTDENEEPDEPGSDLEEENHRLMHEEVSTPPPNHGS
;
A
#
# COMPACT_ATOMS: atom_id res chain seq x y z
N MET A 1 7.65 -10.89 44.98
CA MET A 1 6.35 -10.67 44.31
C MET A 1 6.63 -10.54 42.81
N CYS A 2 6.34 -11.58 42.03
CA CYS A 2 6.44 -11.48 40.56
C CYS A 2 5.28 -10.63 40.07
N ALA A 3 5.57 -9.52 39.39
CA ALA A 3 4.57 -8.78 38.64
C ALA A 3 3.99 -9.71 37.54
N PRO A 4 2.69 -9.65 37.26
CA PRO A 4 2.09 -10.48 36.22
C PRO A 4 2.67 -10.06 34.86
N LEU A 5 3.14 -11.04 34.09
CA LEU A 5 3.46 -10.87 32.68
C LEU A 5 2.23 -10.29 31.98
N ASN A 6 2.37 -9.06 31.49
CA ASN A 6 1.33 -8.33 30.78
C ASN A 6 0.97 -9.11 29.50
N LEU A 7 -0.26 -9.64 29.43
CA LEU A 7 -0.82 -10.41 28.32
C LEU A 7 -0.88 -9.66 26.96
N SER A 8 -0.41 -8.41 26.89
CA SER A 8 -0.41 -7.58 25.68
C SER A 8 0.68 -7.91 24.65
N ALA A 9 1.54 -8.91 24.89
CA ALA A 9 2.66 -9.23 23.99
C ALA A 9 2.38 -10.33 22.96
N PHE A 10 1.26 -11.07 23.07
CA PHE A 10 0.96 -12.21 22.20
C PHE A 10 -0.13 -11.91 21.17
N ALA A 11 -0.02 -12.54 20.01
CA ALA A 11 -1.06 -12.50 18.98
C ALA A 11 -2.35 -13.11 19.52
N GLN A 12 -3.48 -12.46 19.23
CA GLN A 12 -4.80 -13.01 19.52
C GLN A 12 -5.43 -13.57 18.25
N VAL A 13 -6.09 -14.72 18.36
CA VAL A 13 -6.74 -15.40 17.23
C VAL A 13 -8.24 -15.21 17.33
N PHE A 14 -8.84 -14.80 16.22
CA PHE A 14 -10.27 -14.59 16.11
C PHE A 14 -10.83 -15.44 14.97
N SER A 15 -11.59 -16.45 15.37
CA SER A 15 -12.18 -17.43 14.44
C SER A 15 -13.52 -16.98 13.87
N ASP A 16 -14.22 -16.10 14.57
CA ASP A 16 -15.59 -15.74 14.21
C ASP A 16 -15.68 -14.58 13.20
N VAL A 17 -14.61 -13.80 13.04
CA VAL A 17 -14.60 -12.58 12.21
C VAL A 17 -14.82 -12.90 10.73
N LEU A 18 -14.10 -13.89 10.20
CA LEU A 18 -14.21 -14.32 8.79
C LEU A 18 -14.73 -15.75 8.67
N ARG A 19 -15.47 -16.23 9.68
CA ARG A 19 -15.94 -17.63 9.78
C ARG A 19 -16.78 -18.08 8.60
N CYS A 20 -17.57 -17.17 8.03
CA CYS A 20 -18.43 -17.46 6.88
C CYS A 20 -17.66 -17.98 5.66
N ILE A 21 -16.36 -17.67 5.56
CA ILE A 21 -15.46 -18.14 4.50
C ILE A 21 -14.38 -19.10 5.01
N GLY A 22 -14.50 -19.59 6.26
CA GLY A 22 -13.53 -20.50 6.86
C GLY A 22 -12.15 -19.89 7.12
N VAL A 23 -12.06 -18.55 7.22
CA VAL A 23 -10.81 -17.83 7.47
C VAL A 23 -10.82 -17.31 8.92
N HIS A 24 -9.66 -17.41 9.56
CA HIS A 24 -9.39 -16.83 10.87
C HIS A 24 -8.55 -15.56 10.72
N VAL A 25 -8.51 -14.72 11.75
CA VAL A 25 -7.66 -13.54 11.78
C VAL A 25 -6.78 -13.54 13.01
N TYR A 26 -5.49 -13.33 12.81
CA TYR A 26 -4.50 -13.07 13.86
C TYR A 26 -4.34 -11.57 14.00
N VAL A 27 -4.41 -11.09 15.23
CA VAL A 27 -4.21 -9.69 15.58
C VAL A 27 -2.99 -9.59 16.47
N PHE A 28 -1.98 -8.90 15.97
CA PHE A 28 -0.77 -8.57 16.73
C PHE A 28 -0.87 -7.10 17.17
N PRO A 29 -0.86 -6.82 18.49
CA PRO A 29 -0.94 -5.46 18.98
C PRO A 29 0.32 -4.63 18.67
N PRO A 30 0.26 -3.30 18.81
CA PRO A 30 1.44 -2.45 18.86
C PRO A 30 2.47 -2.98 19.85
N SER A 31 3.74 -2.93 19.47
CA SER A 31 4.84 -3.49 20.26
C SER A 31 5.96 -2.47 20.41
N LYS A 32 6.24 -2.11 21.67
CA LYS A 32 7.40 -1.28 22.01
C LYS A 32 8.73 -2.00 21.71
N ILE A 33 8.77 -3.32 21.94
CA ILE A 33 9.98 -4.14 21.75
C ILE A 33 10.35 -4.19 20.26
N LEU A 34 9.35 -4.32 19.37
CA LEU A 34 9.56 -4.36 17.93
C LEU A 34 9.57 -2.96 17.28
N ASN A 35 9.46 -1.90 18.09
CA ASN A 35 9.29 -0.51 17.64
C ASN A 35 8.18 -0.35 16.59
N ARG A 36 7.03 -1.00 16.83
CA ARG A 36 5.85 -1.01 15.96
C ARG A 36 4.68 -0.32 16.65
N ASN A 37 4.28 0.85 16.15
CA ASN A 37 3.16 1.64 16.71
C ASN A 37 1.85 1.47 15.90
N PHE A 38 1.54 0.23 15.53
CA PHE A 38 0.32 -0.13 14.79
C PHE A 38 -0.04 -1.60 15.07
N TYR A 39 -1.31 -1.95 14.86
CA TYR A 39 -1.77 -3.33 14.85
C TYR A 39 -1.39 -3.98 13.52
N THR A 40 -0.96 -5.24 13.57
CA THR A 40 -0.82 -6.09 12.38
C THR A 40 -1.94 -7.12 12.39
N ILE A 41 -2.74 -7.11 11.32
CA ILE A 41 -3.85 -8.05 11.11
C ILE A 41 -3.42 -9.01 10.02
N VAL A 42 -3.56 -10.32 10.24
CA VAL A 42 -3.13 -11.36 9.30
C VAL A 42 -4.23 -12.40 9.15
N THR A 43 -4.62 -12.73 7.92
CA THR A 43 -5.54 -13.84 7.68
C THR A 43 -4.84 -15.18 7.90
N MET A 44 -5.61 -16.18 8.30
CA MET A 44 -5.17 -17.58 8.31
C MET A 44 -6.30 -18.45 7.78
N GLY A 45 -6.02 -19.23 6.75
CA GLY A 45 -6.97 -20.16 6.13
C GLY A 45 -7.15 -19.90 4.64
N MET A 46 -6.93 -18.67 4.17
CA MET A 46 -6.97 -18.36 2.72
C MET A 46 -5.92 -19.20 1.97
N SER A 47 -4.76 -19.39 2.58
CA SER A 47 -3.67 -20.21 2.03
C SER A 47 -4.02 -21.68 1.91
N GLY A 48 -5.16 -22.15 2.46
CA GLY A 48 -5.72 -23.48 2.22
C GLY A 48 -6.10 -23.71 0.75
N THR A 49 -6.46 -22.64 0.04
CA THR A 49 -6.80 -22.67 -1.39
C THR A 49 -5.55 -22.57 -2.25
N HIS A 50 -5.47 -23.42 -3.28
CA HIS A 50 -4.49 -23.27 -4.35
C HIS A 50 -5.02 -22.31 -5.41
N MET A 51 -4.32 -21.21 -5.62
CA MET A 51 -4.61 -20.23 -6.66
C MET A 51 -4.16 -20.73 -8.04
N LYS A 52 -4.87 -20.29 -9.08
CA LYS A 52 -4.57 -20.58 -10.50
C LYS A 52 -3.44 -19.67 -11.00
N VAL A 53 -2.20 -20.01 -10.64
CA VAL A 53 -1.01 -19.27 -11.07
C VAL A 53 -0.84 -19.37 -12.60
N PRO A 54 -0.62 -18.25 -13.32
CA PRO A 54 -0.37 -18.22 -14.76
C PRO A 54 0.79 -19.10 -15.20
N ASN A 55 0.76 -19.53 -16.46
CA ASN A 55 1.63 -20.60 -16.91
C ASN A 55 3.11 -20.20 -17.09
N ASP A 56 3.35 -18.92 -17.23
CA ASP A 56 4.60 -18.21 -17.45
C ASP A 56 5.35 -17.84 -16.17
N ILE A 57 4.74 -18.04 -14.99
CA ILE A 57 5.40 -17.84 -13.71
C ILE A 57 6.30 -19.04 -13.39
N GLU A 58 7.59 -18.78 -13.23
CA GLU A 58 8.54 -19.77 -12.71
C GLU A 58 8.19 -20.15 -11.26
N ASP A 59 8.47 -21.40 -10.87
CA ASP A 59 8.19 -21.89 -9.52
C ASP A 59 6.73 -21.68 -9.05
N LYS A 60 5.72 -21.88 -9.93
CA LYS A 60 4.27 -21.69 -9.63
C LYS A 60 3.82 -22.23 -8.27
N LYS A 61 4.40 -23.35 -7.83
CA LYS A 61 4.12 -23.95 -6.53
C LYS A 61 4.35 -22.96 -5.38
N ASP A 62 5.44 -22.20 -5.44
CA ASP A 62 5.84 -21.21 -4.44
C ASP A 62 4.88 -20.00 -4.41
N TYR A 63 4.15 -19.73 -5.50
CA TYR A 63 3.20 -18.62 -5.64
C TYR A 63 1.72 -19.02 -5.59
N SER A 64 1.44 -20.31 -5.38
CA SER A 64 0.08 -20.86 -5.44
C SER A 64 -0.75 -20.64 -4.18
N ARG A 65 -0.16 -20.10 -3.10
CA ARG A 65 -0.82 -19.90 -1.80
C ARG A 65 -0.44 -18.56 -1.21
N ALA A 66 -1.41 -17.90 -0.57
CA ALA A 66 -1.18 -16.62 0.08
C ALA A 66 -2.06 -16.43 1.32
N GLU A 67 -1.63 -15.53 2.20
CA GLU A 67 -2.41 -14.87 3.23
C GLU A 67 -2.35 -13.35 3.02
N LEU A 68 -3.36 -12.64 3.55
CA LEU A 68 -3.46 -11.20 3.48
C LEU A 68 -3.09 -10.57 4.81
N MET A 69 -2.52 -9.37 4.76
CA MET A 69 -2.20 -8.57 5.92
C MET A 69 -2.73 -7.15 5.78
N CYS A 70 -3.03 -6.49 6.89
CA CYS A 70 -3.20 -5.03 6.91
C CYS A 70 -2.70 -4.44 8.22
N TYR A 71 -2.38 -3.13 8.20
CA TYR A 71 -1.94 -2.40 9.37
C TYR A 71 -2.98 -1.38 9.78
N LEU A 72 -3.36 -1.39 11.06
CA LEU A 72 -4.30 -0.43 11.63
C LEU A 72 -3.58 0.46 12.66
N PRO A 73 -3.91 1.77 12.74
CA PRO A 73 -3.36 2.69 13.74
C PRO A 73 -3.36 2.14 15.17
N ALA A 74 -2.37 2.49 15.99
CA ALA A 74 -2.30 1.98 17.38
C ALA A 74 -3.48 2.41 18.27
N ASP A 75 -4.13 3.52 17.92
CA ASP A 75 -5.34 4.02 18.59
C ASP A 75 -6.63 3.49 17.96
N TRP A 76 -6.53 2.63 16.93
CA TRP A 76 -7.68 1.99 16.31
C TRP A 76 -8.47 1.27 17.38
N LYS A 77 -9.73 1.69 17.54
CA LYS A 77 -10.68 1.00 18.41
C LYS A 77 -11.07 -0.28 17.69
N LEU A 78 -10.21 -1.31 17.81
CA LEU A 78 -10.51 -2.67 17.35
C LEU A 78 -11.93 -2.96 17.84
N PRO A 79 -12.89 -3.06 16.91
CA PRO A 79 -14.29 -2.98 17.29
C PRO A 79 -14.64 -4.13 18.23
N SER A 80 -15.74 -3.94 18.97
CA SER A 80 -16.48 -5.01 19.65
C SER A 80 -16.76 -6.22 18.72
N MET A 81 -16.61 -6.06 17.41
CA MET A 81 -16.85 -7.03 16.31
C MET A 81 -15.92 -8.25 16.27
N LEU A 82 -14.91 -8.34 17.13
CA LEU A 82 -14.30 -9.63 17.45
C LEU A 82 -15.31 -10.62 18.12
N THR A 83 -16.51 -10.14 18.47
CA THR A 83 -17.64 -10.91 19.01
C THR A 83 -18.56 -11.56 17.95
N GLY A 84 -18.22 -11.51 16.65
CA GLY A 84 -18.91 -12.30 15.62
C GLY A 84 -20.24 -11.71 15.10
N ARG A 85 -20.47 -10.41 15.26
CA ARG A 85 -21.62 -9.70 14.70
C ARG A 85 -21.39 -9.29 13.24
N THR A 86 -22.37 -9.50 12.38
CA THR A 86 -22.38 -8.96 11.00
C THR A 86 -22.80 -7.48 11.03
N PRO A 87 -22.07 -6.57 10.35
CA PRO A 87 -22.47 -5.17 10.25
C PRO A 87 -23.84 -5.00 9.59
N ASP A 88 -24.64 -4.02 10.06
CA ASP A 88 -25.87 -3.61 9.36
C ASP A 88 -25.48 -2.69 8.19
N GLU A 89 -25.73 -3.13 6.96
CA GLU A 89 -25.38 -2.38 5.75
C GLU A 89 -26.29 -1.18 5.50
N HIS A 90 -27.53 -1.19 6.02
CA HIS A 90 -28.53 -0.16 5.75
C HIS A 90 -28.43 0.99 6.75
N ASN A 91 -28.07 0.69 8.00
CA ASN A 91 -27.83 1.70 9.03
C ASN A 91 -26.62 1.32 9.91
N PRO A 92 -25.39 1.45 9.38
CA PRO A 92 -24.19 1.03 10.08
C PRO A 92 -23.94 1.93 11.30
N SER A 93 -23.79 1.30 12.46
CA SER A 93 -23.31 1.96 13.67
C SER A 93 -21.87 2.49 13.46
N GLU A 94 -21.41 3.36 14.36
CA GLU A 94 -20.00 3.81 14.33
C GLU A 94 -19.01 2.65 14.50
N GLU A 95 -19.42 1.54 15.13
CA GLU A 95 -18.62 0.31 15.22
C GLU A 95 -18.58 -0.40 13.87
N ASP A 96 -19.73 -0.51 13.19
CA ASP A 96 -19.84 -1.12 11.86
C ASP A 96 -18.96 -0.38 10.85
N LYS A 97 -18.97 0.96 10.93
CA LYS A 97 -18.09 1.82 10.14
C LYS A 97 -16.61 1.60 10.42
N ARG A 98 -16.20 1.04 11.57
CA ARG A 98 -14.78 0.72 11.88
C ARG A 98 -14.33 -0.65 11.38
N CYS A 99 -15.25 -1.51 10.93
CA CYS A 99 -14.94 -2.88 10.54
C CYS A 99 -14.59 -3.07 9.07
N TRP A 100 -14.69 -2.01 8.26
CA TRP A 100 -14.41 -2.09 6.83
C TRP A 100 -13.04 -2.71 6.47
N PRO A 101 -11.94 -2.61 7.26
CA PRO A 101 -10.70 -3.29 6.90
C PRO A 101 -10.84 -4.82 6.98
N PHE A 102 -11.65 -5.34 7.90
CA PHE A 102 -11.93 -6.77 8.00
C PHE A 102 -12.84 -7.24 6.87
N GLU A 103 -13.88 -6.46 6.51
CA GLU A 103 -14.72 -6.77 5.34
C GLU A 103 -13.95 -6.69 4.02
N MET A 104 -12.96 -5.79 3.93
CA MET A 104 -12.02 -5.73 2.81
C MET A 104 -11.21 -7.03 2.72
N LEU A 105 -10.59 -7.47 3.83
CA LEU A 105 -9.88 -8.76 3.87
C LEU A 105 -10.80 -9.94 3.55
N ARG A 106 -12.02 -9.94 4.10
CA ARG A 106 -13.05 -10.96 3.83
C ARG A 106 -13.36 -11.06 2.35
N SER A 107 -13.57 -9.93 1.70
CA SER A 107 -14.02 -9.87 0.31
C SER A 107 -12.94 -10.37 -0.64
N ILE A 108 -11.68 -9.98 -0.40
CA ILE A 108 -10.54 -10.46 -1.19
C ILE A 108 -10.30 -11.96 -0.94
N ALA A 109 -10.33 -12.39 0.33
CA ALA A 109 -10.12 -13.79 0.67
C ALA A 109 -11.24 -14.70 0.13
N GLY A 110 -12.50 -14.28 0.25
CA GLY A 110 -13.64 -14.98 -0.32
C GLY A 110 -13.54 -15.10 -1.84
N TYR A 111 -13.19 -14.01 -2.53
CA TYR A 111 -12.93 -14.03 -3.97
C TYR A 111 -11.85 -15.05 -4.34
N VAL A 112 -10.71 -15.06 -3.64
CA VAL A 112 -9.63 -16.04 -3.88
C VAL A 112 -10.09 -17.47 -3.60
N ILE A 113 -10.78 -17.71 -2.48
CA ILE A 113 -11.23 -19.04 -2.06
C ILE A 113 -12.23 -19.63 -3.05
N GLU A 114 -13.22 -18.84 -3.48
CA GLU A 114 -14.31 -19.34 -4.33
C GLU A 114 -13.90 -19.46 -5.81
N THR A 115 -13.07 -18.55 -6.31
CA THR A 115 -12.72 -18.52 -7.74
C THR A 115 -11.38 -19.20 -8.04
N GLY A 116 -10.52 -19.35 -7.03
CA GLY A 116 -9.11 -19.71 -7.20
C GLY A 116 -8.30 -18.62 -7.90
N ALA A 117 -8.75 -17.37 -7.90
CA ALA A 117 -8.05 -16.25 -8.51
C ALA A 117 -6.64 -16.11 -7.91
N TRP A 118 -5.67 -15.85 -8.79
CA TRP A 118 -4.30 -15.60 -8.37
C TRP A 118 -4.09 -14.14 -7.99
N VAL A 119 -3.59 -13.93 -6.77
CA VAL A 119 -3.18 -12.63 -6.26
C VAL A 119 -1.67 -12.63 -5.99
N ALA A 120 -1.02 -11.52 -6.33
CA ALA A 120 0.41 -11.34 -6.23
C ALA A 120 0.77 -9.89 -5.90
N ASP A 121 2.05 -9.63 -5.68
CA ASP A 121 2.59 -8.29 -5.51
C ASP A 121 2.14 -7.36 -6.65
N SER A 122 1.89 -6.11 -6.30
CA SER A 122 1.45 -5.05 -7.18
C SER A 122 0.10 -5.31 -7.89
N HIS A 123 -0.66 -6.35 -7.55
CA HIS A 123 -2.02 -6.53 -8.08
C HIS A 123 -2.96 -5.47 -7.53
N GLY A 124 -3.85 -4.95 -8.39
CA GLY A 124 -4.89 -3.99 -8.01
C GLY A 124 -6.26 -4.65 -8.03
N ILE A 125 -7.01 -4.55 -6.94
CA ILE A 125 -8.33 -5.19 -6.80
C ILE A 125 -9.34 -4.09 -6.41
N PRO A 126 -10.45 -3.90 -7.16
CA PRO A 126 -11.50 -2.97 -6.73
C PRO A 126 -12.12 -3.44 -5.42
N ARG A 127 -12.88 -2.58 -4.73
CA ARG A 127 -13.76 -3.05 -3.65
C ARG A 127 -14.70 -4.10 -4.23
N LEU A 128 -14.68 -5.30 -3.67
CA LEU A 128 -15.52 -6.40 -4.11
C LEU A 128 -16.75 -6.53 -3.20
N ILE A 129 -17.88 -6.91 -3.81
CA ILE A 129 -19.09 -7.38 -3.12
C ILE A 129 -19.50 -8.72 -3.73
N HIS A 130 -20.04 -9.62 -2.91
CA HIS A 130 -20.61 -10.87 -3.39
C HIS A 130 -22.07 -10.62 -3.78
N SER A 131 -22.34 -10.57 -5.08
CA SER A 131 -23.69 -10.37 -5.61
C SER A 131 -24.57 -11.57 -5.28
N ASN A 132 -25.69 -11.34 -4.58
CA ASN A 132 -26.66 -12.40 -4.29
C ASN A 132 -27.39 -12.87 -5.56
N ASP A 133 -27.63 -11.95 -6.50
CA ASP A 133 -28.40 -12.22 -7.72
C ASP A 133 -27.59 -13.05 -8.71
N GLU A 134 -26.29 -12.73 -8.84
CA GLU A 134 -25.40 -13.36 -9.82
C GLU A 134 -24.52 -14.47 -9.19
N LYS A 135 -24.54 -14.61 -7.86
CA LYS A 135 -23.69 -15.54 -7.08
C LYS A 135 -22.22 -15.46 -7.48
N GLN A 136 -21.75 -14.23 -7.69
CA GLN A 136 -20.38 -13.95 -8.11
C GLN A 136 -19.85 -12.70 -7.43
N TRP A 137 -18.53 -12.60 -7.37
CA TRP A 137 -17.84 -11.41 -6.91
C TRP A 137 -17.82 -10.36 -8.01
N VAL A 138 -18.33 -9.17 -7.70
CA VAL A 138 -18.34 -8.01 -8.61
C VAL A 138 -17.71 -6.80 -7.93
N ALA A 139 -17.29 -5.83 -8.73
CA ALA A 139 -16.88 -4.53 -8.20
C ALA A 139 -18.10 -3.84 -7.57
N ALA A 140 -17.90 -3.27 -6.38
CA ALA A 140 -18.91 -2.46 -5.71
C ALA A 140 -19.05 -1.12 -6.43
N VAL A 141 -20.10 -0.97 -7.24
CA VAL A 141 -20.39 0.25 -8.00
C VAL A 141 -21.77 0.81 -7.65
N ASN A 142 -21.97 2.11 -7.83
CA ASN A 142 -23.29 2.74 -7.74
C ASN A 142 -24.06 2.59 -9.07
N GLU A 143 -25.26 3.18 -9.15
CA GLU A 143 -26.12 3.15 -10.35
C GLU A 143 -25.45 3.76 -11.59
N ASP A 144 -24.53 4.71 -11.38
CA ASP A 144 -23.76 5.36 -12.44
C ASP A 144 -22.52 4.54 -12.88
N GLY A 145 -22.28 3.38 -12.25
CA GLY A 145 -21.12 2.53 -12.53
C GLY A 145 -19.82 2.98 -11.85
N GLU A 146 -19.88 3.96 -10.95
CA GLU A 146 -18.72 4.45 -10.20
C GLU A 146 -18.45 3.59 -8.96
N THR A 147 -17.17 3.30 -8.69
CA THR A 147 -16.79 2.47 -7.53
C THR A 147 -17.14 3.13 -6.20
N VAL A 148 -17.79 2.38 -5.32
CA VAL A 148 -18.22 2.82 -3.99
C VAL A 148 -17.06 2.71 -2.99
N PRO A 149 -16.81 3.74 -2.15
CA PRO A 149 -15.78 3.68 -1.12
C PRO A 149 -15.97 2.56 -0.10
N PHE A 150 -14.89 2.11 0.54
CA PHE A 150 -14.94 1.13 1.64
C PHE A 150 -15.72 1.64 2.86
N ILE A 151 -15.65 2.95 3.10
CA ILE A 151 -16.36 3.64 4.18
C ILE A 151 -16.88 4.97 3.66
N LYS A 152 -18.10 5.33 4.08
CA LYS A 152 -18.73 6.59 3.69
C LYS A 152 -17.83 7.78 4.04
N GLY A 153 -17.65 8.70 3.08
CA GLY A 153 -16.81 9.89 3.24
C GLY A 153 -15.31 9.66 3.01
N SER A 154 -14.88 8.43 2.72
CA SER A 154 -13.52 8.14 2.24
C SER A 154 -13.43 8.21 0.72
N LYS A 155 -12.23 8.46 0.19
CA LYS A 155 -11.90 8.34 -1.24
C LYS A 155 -11.40 6.93 -1.62
N LEU A 156 -11.25 6.03 -0.64
CA LEU A 156 -10.64 4.71 -0.82
C LEU A 156 -11.68 3.73 -1.38
N THR A 157 -11.44 3.24 -2.59
CA THR A 157 -12.38 2.44 -3.38
C THR A 157 -11.75 1.18 -3.97
N HIS A 158 -10.41 1.11 -3.96
CA HIS A 158 -9.62 0.03 -4.53
C HIS A 158 -8.57 -0.43 -3.51
N THR A 159 -7.88 -1.52 -3.82
CA THR A 159 -6.72 -1.99 -3.07
C THR A 159 -5.57 -2.27 -4.02
N VAL A 160 -4.37 -2.14 -3.50
CA VAL A 160 -3.14 -2.68 -4.07
C VAL A 160 -2.53 -3.66 -3.07
N LEU A 161 -2.06 -4.78 -3.56
CA LEU A 161 -1.33 -5.77 -2.79
C LEU A 161 0.16 -5.50 -2.90
N LEU A 162 0.89 -5.47 -1.79
CA LEU A 162 2.35 -5.35 -1.78
C LEU A 162 3.00 -6.39 -0.88
N GLU A 163 4.23 -6.78 -1.19
CA GLU A 163 5.06 -7.47 -0.22
C GLU A 163 5.43 -6.54 0.96
N PRO A 164 5.42 -7.03 2.22
CA PRO A 164 5.94 -6.26 3.35
C PRO A 164 7.42 -5.94 3.14
N CYS A 165 7.83 -4.69 3.39
CA CYS A 165 9.16 -4.21 3.01
C CYS A 165 10.27 -4.66 3.99
N ASN A 166 9.91 -5.08 5.20
CA ASN A 166 10.84 -5.57 6.22
C ASN A 166 10.15 -6.45 7.27
N GLU A 167 10.96 -7.17 8.07
CA GLU A 167 10.48 -8.06 9.13
C GLU A 167 9.67 -7.36 10.23
N ARG A 168 9.82 -6.03 10.41
CA ARG A 168 9.03 -5.26 11.39
C ARG A 168 7.58 -5.06 10.92
N GLU A 169 7.40 -5.01 9.61
CA GLU A 169 6.11 -4.92 8.93
C GLU A 169 5.47 -6.31 8.80
N GLY A 170 6.25 -7.37 8.66
CA GLY A 170 5.78 -8.74 8.66
C GLY A 170 6.75 -9.67 7.94
N PHE A 171 6.31 -10.89 7.63
CA PHE A 171 7.09 -11.82 6.80
C PHE A 171 6.50 -11.83 5.41
N SER A 172 7.32 -11.80 4.36
CA SER A 172 6.83 -11.92 2.98
C SER A 172 6.44 -13.36 2.61
N GLN A 173 7.08 -14.35 3.25
CA GLN A 173 6.89 -15.75 2.91
C GLN A 173 7.15 -16.67 4.11
N LEU A 174 6.36 -17.74 4.23
CA LEU A 174 6.61 -18.86 5.14
C LEU A 174 6.74 -20.17 4.36
N THR A 175 7.68 -21.01 4.76
CA THR A 175 7.83 -22.37 4.22
C THR A 175 7.13 -23.36 5.14
N LEU A 176 6.14 -24.08 4.62
CA LEU A 176 5.45 -25.14 5.33
C LEU A 176 6.37 -26.34 5.47
N LYS A 177 6.77 -26.65 6.71
CA LYS A 177 7.44 -27.91 7.01
C LYS A 177 6.39 -29.02 7.03
N ARG A 178 6.60 -30.06 6.23
CA ARG A 178 5.78 -31.27 6.31
C ARG A 178 6.06 -31.90 7.67
N SER A 179 5.04 -31.99 8.54
CA SER A 179 5.18 -32.69 9.81
C SER A 179 5.41 -34.17 9.48
N GLY A 180 6.63 -34.66 9.69
CA GLY A 180 6.92 -36.08 9.58
C GLY A 180 6.35 -36.78 10.80
N ASN A 181 5.19 -37.42 10.67
CA ASN A 181 4.70 -38.46 11.57
C ASN A 181 3.58 -39.25 10.85
N GLY A 182 3.61 -40.58 10.71
CA GLY A 182 4.55 -41.54 11.27
C GLY A 182 4.72 -42.77 10.37
N GLN A 183 5.92 -43.35 10.42
CA GLN A 183 6.10 -44.76 10.09
C GLN A 183 5.29 -45.56 11.12
N ARG A 184 4.11 -46.01 10.71
CA ARG A 184 3.56 -47.23 11.28
C ARG A 184 4.34 -48.36 10.63
N SER A 185 5.10 -49.08 11.45
CA SER A 185 5.70 -50.35 11.05
C SER A 185 4.56 -51.32 10.76
N GLU A 186 4.25 -51.50 9.48
CA GLU A 186 3.50 -52.66 8.99
C GLU A 186 4.51 -53.60 8.34
N ASP A 187 4.95 -54.58 9.14
CA ASP A 187 5.29 -55.88 8.60
C ASP A 187 3.98 -56.45 8.02
N ASP A 188 3.85 -56.54 6.70
CA ASP A 188 3.54 -57.82 6.06
C ASP A 188 3.60 -57.78 4.53
N SER A 189 3.88 -58.97 4.02
CA SER A 189 4.28 -59.34 2.66
C SER A 189 3.33 -59.03 1.48
N SER A 190 3.96 -58.94 0.30
CA SER A 190 3.49 -59.37 -1.04
C SER A 190 3.13 -58.32 -2.13
N SER A 191 3.96 -58.35 -3.18
CA SER A 191 3.69 -58.21 -4.62
C SER A 191 3.07 -56.94 -5.25
N SER A 192 3.91 -56.32 -6.09
CA SER A 192 3.66 -55.93 -7.49
C SER A 192 3.32 -54.47 -7.85
N SER A 193 4.07 -53.99 -8.86
CA SER A 193 3.91 -52.77 -9.68
C SER A 193 4.04 -51.41 -8.99
N SER A 194 5.27 -50.92 -8.89
CA SER A 194 5.55 -49.52 -8.55
C SER A 194 5.32 -48.62 -9.77
N PRO A 195 4.55 -47.52 -9.65
CA PRO A 195 4.58 -46.42 -10.61
C PRO A 195 5.92 -45.67 -10.51
N PRO A 196 6.32 -44.88 -11.53
CA PRO A 196 7.62 -44.21 -11.53
C PRO A 196 7.74 -43.27 -10.32
N PRO A 197 8.97 -43.04 -9.82
CA PRO A 197 9.19 -42.23 -8.63
C PRO A 197 8.72 -40.80 -8.93
N VAL A 198 7.63 -40.40 -8.27
CA VAL A 198 7.25 -38.99 -8.16
C VAL A 198 8.46 -38.28 -7.56
N ALA A 199 9.02 -37.32 -8.30
CA ALA A 199 10.18 -36.56 -7.88
C ALA A 199 10.03 -36.14 -6.41
N ASN A 200 10.96 -36.59 -5.58
CA ASN A 200 11.05 -36.24 -4.17
C ASN A 200 11.31 -34.74 -4.06
N ASP A 201 10.24 -33.96 -4.11
CA ASP A 201 10.27 -32.51 -4.00
C ASP A 201 10.46 -32.15 -2.52
N LYS A 202 11.72 -32.17 -2.08
CA LYS A 202 12.15 -31.86 -0.69
C LYS A 202 11.87 -30.41 -0.28
N LYS A 203 11.40 -29.55 -1.19
CA LYS A 203 11.05 -28.15 -0.92
C LYS A 203 9.60 -28.09 -0.42
N GLY A 204 9.44 -27.76 0.86
CA GLY A 204 8.13 -27.51 1.47
C GLY A 204 7.34 -26.45 0.70
N SER A 205 6.01 -26.58 0.66
CA SER A 205 5.15 -25.59 0.00
C SER A 205 5.27 -24.23 0.69
N LYS A 206 5.25 -23.15 -0.07
CA LYS A 206 5.35 -21.79 0.47
C LYS A 206 4.00 -21.11 0.57
N VAL A 207 3.89 -20.18 1.51
CA VAL A 207 2.74 -19.28 1.69
C VAL A 207 3.27 -17.86 1.62
N ASN A 208 2.77 -17.08 0.67
CA ASN A 208 3.11 -15.67 0.51
C ASN A 208 2.21 -14.80 1.38
N PHE A 209 2.69 -13.64 1.79
CA PHE A 209 1.93 -12.69 2.59
C PHE A 209 1.90 -11.36 1.87
N TYR A 210 0.70 -10.88 1.58
CA TYR A 210 0.53 -9.60 0.89
C TYR A 210 -0.17 -8.59 1.78
N LEU A 211 0.47 -7.43 1.92
CA LEU A 211 -0.11 -6.26 2.54
C LEU A 211 -1.19 -5.68 1.64
N VAL A 212 -2.40 -5.58 2.16
CA VAL A 212 -3.55 -4.98 1.50
C VAL A 212 -3.61 -3.50 1.81
N ILE A 213 -3.33 -2.67 0.81
CA ILE A 213 -3.31 -1.22 0.95
C ILE A 213 -4.49 -0.62 0.18
N PRO A 214 -5.42 0.04 0.87
CA PRO A 214 -6.52 0.71 0.21
C PRO A 214 -6.05 1.97 -0.52
N VAL A 215 -6.52 2.14 -1.75
CA VAL A 215 -6.19 3.23 -2.66
C VAL A 215 -7.44 3.83 -3.29
N THR A 216 -7.29 5.05 -3.79
CA THR A 216 -8.37 5.75 -4.50
C THR A 216 -8.49 5.24 -5.94
N THR A 217 -9.63 5.52 -6.59
CA THR A 217 -9.82 5.22 -8.01
C THR A 217 -8.77 5.89 -8.89
N ALA A 218 -8.42 7.15 -8.59
CA ALA A 218 -7.42 7.89 -9.34
C ALA A 218 -6.01 7.26 -9.21
N GLU A 219 -5.63 6.81 -8.02
CA GLU A 219 -4.35 6.11 -7.80
C GLU A 219 -4.33 4.73 -8.47
N ALA A 220 -5.43 3.98 -8.39
CA ALA A 220 -5.56 2.70 -9.08
C ALA A 220 -5.46 2.86 -10.60
N GLN A 221 -6.09 3.91 -11.15
CA GLN A 221 -6.02 4.20 -12.58
C GLN A 221 -4.62 4.65 -12.99
N TRP A 222 -4.01 5.58 -12.25
CA TRP A 222 -2.65 6.04 -12.53
C TRP A 222 -1.64 4.89 -12.52
N LYS A 223 -1.76 3.95 -11.58
CA LYS A 223 -0.97 2.72 -11.55
C LYS A 223 -1.14 1.87 -12.82
N ARG A 224 -2.35 1.77 -13.36
CA ARG A 224 -2.59 1.05 -14.63
C ARG A 224 -1.93 1.77 -15.80
N ASP A 225 -2.00 3.10 -15.81
CA ASP A 225 -1.53 3.93 -16.92
C ASP A 225 0.00 3.97 -17.02
N VAL A 226 0.70 4.15 -15.89
CA VAL A 226 2.19 4.29 -15.89
C VAL A 226 2.93 3.05 -15.40
N GLY A 227 2.20 2.05 -14.92
CA GLY A 227 2.74 0.81 -14.38
C GLY A 227 3.10 0.89 -12.90
N ALA A 228 2.94 -0.26 -12.22
CA ALA A 228 3.22 -0.47 -10.79
C ALA A 228 4.59 0.06 -10.36
N ALA A 229 5.65 -0.33 -11.06
CA ALA A 229 7.04 0.03 -10.74
C ALA A 229 7.29 1.54 -10.71
N ARG A 230 6.50 2.34 -11.45
CA ARG A 230 6.68 3.79 -11.55
C ARG A 230 5.75 4.58 -10.65
N SER A 231 4.65 3.99 -10.17
CA SER A 231 3.62 4.72 -9.43
C SER A 231 3.54 4.36 -7.96
N ILE A 232 3.75 3.10 -7.59
CA ILE A 232 3.45 2.59 -6.23
C ILE A 232 4.21 3.36 -5.16
N PHE A 233 5.48 3.65 -5.41
CA PHE A 233 6.31 4.46 -4.53
C PHE A 233 5.69 5.82 -4.22
N HIS A 234 5.07 6.47 -5.21
CA HIS A 234 4.43 7.77 -5.03
C HIS A 234 3.03 7.66 -4.42
N ILE A 235 2.42 6.48 -4.44
CA ILE A 235 1.11 6.21 -3.84
C ILE A 235 1.25 5.89 -2.35
N VAL A 236 2.11 4.94 -1.98
CA VAL A 236 2.15 4.40 -0.60
C VAL A 236 3.45 4.69 0.14
N GLY A 237 4.42 5.31 -0.54
CA GLY A 237 5.71 5.67 0.00
C GLY A 237 6.70 4.52 0.18
N ASP A 238 7.99 4.82 -0.01
CA ASP A 238 9.07 4.00 0.52
C ASP A 238 9.82 4.77 1.61
N ARG A 239 9.65 4.32 2.85
CA ARG A 239 10.38 4.87 4.01
C ARG A 239 11.89 4.66 3.91
N ARG A 240 12.39 3.79 3.02
CA ARG A 240 13.83 3.58 2.78
C ARG A 240 14.46 4.66 1.90
N ILE A 241 13.65 5.35 1.10
CA ILE A 241 14.14 6.27 0.06
C ILE A 241 13.73 7.72 0.35
N ASN A 242 12.58 7.96 0.99
CA ASN A 242 12.17 9.34 1.30
C ASN A 242 11.29 9.42 2.55
N ALA A 243 11.78 10.10 3.60
CA ALA A 243 11.05 10.32 4.84
C ALA A 243 9.86 11.29 4.70
N ASN A 244 9.71 11.98 3.56
CA ASN A 244 8.69 13.00 3.32
C ASN A 244 7.45 12.49 2.57
N ILE A 245 7.24 11.18 2.47
CA ILE A 245 6.05 10.66 1.77
C ILE A 245 4.86 10.64 2.75
N PRO A 246 3.72 11.27 2.39
CA PRO A 246 2.61 11.52 3.31
C PRO A 246 1.68 10.32 3.54
N ILE A 247 1.86 9.21 2.81
CA ILE A 247 1.00 8.03 2.89
C ILE A 247 1.82 6.88 3.46
N ASP A 248 1.27 6.26 4.50
CA ASP A 248 1.87 5.18 5.25
C ASP A 248 1.19 3.85 4.89
N TYR A 249 1.89 2.74 5.12
CA TYR A 249 1.34 1.39 5.06
C TYR A 249 0.23 1.16 6.10
N VAL A 250 0.23 1.99 7.15
CA VAL A 250 -0.84 2.05 8.15
C VAL A 250 -2.08 2.70 7.55
N ILE A 251 -3.18 1.95 7.55
CA ILE A 251 -4.44 2.39 6.96
C ILE A 251 -4.94 3.68 7.61
N SER A 252 -5.16 4.69 6.79
CA SER A 252 -5.84 5.93 7.18
C SER A 252 -7.05 6.17 6.24
N PRO A 253 -8.29 6.14 6.77
CA PRO A 253 -9.50 6.19 5.94
C PRO A 253 -9.68 7.52 5.20
N HIS A 254 -9.09 8.60 5.70
CA HIS A 254 -9.22 9.95 5.13
C HIS A 254 -7.89 10.49 4.61
N ARG A 255 -6.95 9.61 4.23
CA ARG A 255 -5.68 10.03 3.63
C ARG A 255 -5.88 10.81 2.33
N LEU A 256 -4.93 11.69 2.04
CA LEU A 256 -4.87 12.38 0.76
C LEU A 256 -4.64 11.39 -0.38
N CYS A 257 -5.17 11.74 -1.55
CA CYS A 257 -4.96 11.06 -2.80
C CYS A 257 -3.66 11.56 -3.45
N SER A 258 -2.74 10.65 -3.76
CA SER A 258 -1.48 11.00 -4.42
C SER A 258 -1.65 11.65 -5.79
N VAL A 259 -2.70 11.26 -6.51
CA VAL A 259 -2.97 11.77 -7.85
C VAL A 259 -3.67 13.12 -7.78
N VAL A 260 -4.80 13.18 -7.09
CA VAL A 260 -5.69 14.35 -7.11
C VAL A 260 -5.25 15.43 -6.12
N ASP A 261 -4.91 15.04 -4.89
CA ASP A 261 -4.63 16.02 -3.82
C ASP A 261 -3.15 16.42 -3.80
N LEU A 262 -2.24 15.49 -4.12
CA LEU A 262 -0.80 15.73 -4.09
C LEU A 262 -0.17 16.02 -5.46
N ASN A 263 -0.93 15.79 -6.53
CA ASN A 263 -0.53 16.03 -7.92
C ASN A 263 0.81 15.37 -8.31
N TRP A 264 1.00 14.12 -7.90
CA TRP A 264 2.22 13.36 -8.22
C TRP A 264 2.46 13.10 -9.71
N PRO A 265 1.45 12.88 -10.57
CA PRO A 265 1.70 12.69 -12.00
C PRO A 265 2.44 13.88 -12.64
N GLU A 266 2.06 15.11 -12.28
CA GLU A 266 2.72 16.31 -12.78
C GLU A 266 4.12 16.48 -12.20
N LYS A 267 4.30 16.20 -10.90
CA LYS A 267 5.61 16.24 -10.24
C LYS A 267 6.59 15.25 -10.87
N LEU A 268 6.15 14.01 -11.07
CA LEU A 268 6.94 12.96 -11.71
C LEU A 268 7.32 13.35 -13.14
N SER A 269 6.39 13.93 -13.90
CA SER A 269 6.67 14.42 -15.27
C SER A 269 7.75 15.51 -15.27
N ARG A 270 7.71 16.42 -14.29
CA ARG A 270 8.74 17.46 -14.11
C ARG A 270 10.09 16.89 -13.69
N GLU A 271 10.13 15.86 -12.83
CA GLU A 271 11.36 15.18 -12.42
C GLU A 271 12.03 14.49 -13.60
N LEU A 272 11.28 13.69 -14.36
CA LEU A 272 11.79 13.01 -15.55
C LEU A 272 12.28 13.99 -16.62
N ALA A 273 11.62 15.15 -16.77
CA ALA A 273 12.05 16.18 -17.70
C ALA A 273 13.39 16.82 -17.30
N LYS A 274 13.70 16.93 -16.00
CA LYS A 274 14.99 17.43 -15.51
C LYS A 274 16.13 16.46 -15.81
N ASP A 275 15.88 15.17 -15.69
CA ASP A 275 16.87 14.12 -15.97
C ASP A 275 17.21 14.00 -17.47
N LEU A 276 16.33 14.52 -18.33
CA LEU A 276 16.49 14.52 -19.80
C LEU A 276 17.19 15.77 -20.35
N LEU A 277 17.44 16.80 -19.53
CA LEU A 277 18.23 17.96 -19.97
C LEU A 277 19.73 17.62 -19.86
N PRO A 278 20.49 17.60 -20.97
CA PRO A 278 21.92 17.38 -20.90
C PRO A 278 22.58 18.51 -20.11
N ALA A 279 23.58 18.16 -19.29
CA ALA A 279 24.45 19.10 -18.60
C ALA A 279 25.23 19.95 -19.62
N VAL A 280 24.59 21.00 -20.15
CA VAL A 280 25.25 22.00 -20.98
C VAL A 280 25.48 23.23 -20.12
N SER A 281 26.56 23.21 -19.34
CA SER A 281 27.29 24.42 -18.95
C SER A 281 28.54 24.01 -18.17
N SER A 282 29.68 23.92 -18.86
CA SER A 282 31.01 24.31 -18.36
C SER A 282 32.07 23.90 -19.37
N ALA A 283 32.26 24.70 -20.42
CA ALA A 283 33.56 24.95 -21.07
C ALA A 283 33.33 25.82 -22.31
N MET A 284 33.37 27.13 -22.14
CA MET A 284 33.81 28.06 -23.17
C MET A 284 34.37 29.28 -22.45
N THR A 285 35.63 29.18 -22.04
CA THR A 285 36.50 30.35 -21.90
C THR A 285 36.88 30.79 -23.31
N PRO A 286 36.69 32.06 -23.70
CA PRO A 286 37.35 32.58 -24.88
C PRO A 286 38.83 32.80 -24.53
N GLU A 287 39.71 32.15 -25.27
CA GLU A 287 41.10 32.58 -25.43
C GLU A 287 41.08 33.90 -26.19
N ASP A 288 41.73 34.93 -25.64
CA ASP A 288 41.98 36.21 -26.30
C ASP A 288 43.49 36.44 -26.25
N ASP A 289 44.12 36.34 -27.42
CA ASP A 289 45.55 36.54 -27.64
C ASP A 289 45.73 37.62 -28.72
N THR A 290 46.58 38.62 -28.39
CA THR A 290 47.29 39.59 -29.25
C THR A 290 46.47 40.75 -29.86
N ASP A 291 46.92 42.00 -29.94
CA ASP A 291 48.24 42.61 -29.77
C ASP A 291 48.12 44.15 -29.60
N GLU A 292 49.03 44.71 -28.79
CA GLU A 292 49.79 45.96 -28.93
C GLU A 292 49.18 47.35 -29.29
N ASN A 293 49.55 48.31 -28.41
CA ASN A 293 49.97 49.72 -28.64
C ASN A 293 48.93 50.82 -28.93
N GLU A 294 48.73 51.72 -27.95
CA GLU A 294 49.26 53.11 -27.93
C GLU A 294 48.57 53.93 -26.80
N GLU A 295 49.33 54.30 -25.77
CA GLU A 295 49.11 55.51 -24.94
C GLU A 295 49.54 56.75 -25.77
N PRO A 296 49.09 58.00 -25.48
CA PRO A 296 48.89 58.55 -24.13
C PRO A 296 47.77 59.61 -23.97
N ASP A 297 47.77 60.23 -22.79
CA ASP A 297 47.26 61.56 -22.41
C ASP A 297 45.94 61.63 -21.63
N GLU A 298 46.09 61.60 -20.31
CA GLU A 298 45.26 62.33 -19.34
C GLU A 298 45.50 63.85 -19.48
N PRO A 299 44.52 64.74 -19.19
CA PRO A 299 44.17 65.00 -17.79
C PRO A 299 42.73 65.44 -17.48
N GLY A 300 42.30 65.15 -16.24
CA GLY A 300 41.80 66.22 -15.37
C GLY A 300 40.31 66.29 -15.04
N SER A 301 40.07 66.26 -13.73
CA SER A 301 39.11 67.05 -12.93
C SER A 301 37.63 66.68 -12.92
N ASP A 302 37.23 66.19 -11.74
CA ASP A 302 36.28 66.82 -10.79
C ASP A 302 34.78 66.95 -11.10
N LEU A 303 34.06 66.93 -9.99
CA LEU A 303 32.69 67.40 -9.70
C LEU A 303 31.62 66.30 -9.78
N GLU A 304 31.22 65.73 -8.64
CA GLU A 304 30.31 66.30 -7.62
C GLU A 304 28.86 66.45 -8.11
N GLU A 305 27.96 65.94 -7.25
CA GLU A 305 26.65 66.53 -6.93
C GLU A 305 25.55 66.50 -8.02
N GLU A 306 24.27 66.44 -7.72
CA GLU A 306 23.47 66.17 -6.54
C GLU A 306 22.01 66.07 -7.07
N ASN A 307 21.16 65.43 -6.29
CA ASN A 307 19.80 65.88 -5.98
C ASN A 307 18.57 65.63 -6.87
N HIS A 308 17.60 65.08 -6.12
CA HIS A 308 16.15 65.35 -6.10
C HIS A 308 15.32 64.88 -7.31
N ARG A 309 14.18 64.20 -7.12
CA ARG A 309 13.03 64.68 -6.33
C ARG A 309 11.99 63.58 -6.04
N LEU A 310 11.42 63.66 -4.84
CA LEU A 310 10.23 62.98 -4.30
C LEU A 310 8.92 63.45 -4.96
N MET A 311 7.89 62.58 -4.97
CA MET A 311 6.47 62.79 -4.56
C MET A 311 5.76 61.41 -4.69
N HIS A 312 5.44 60.67 -3.63
CA HIS A 312 4.20 60.70 -2.84
C HIS A 312 2.89 60.74 -3.65
N GLU A 313 2.09 59.67 -3.54
CA GLU A 313 0.67 59.75 -3.15
C GLU A 313 0.13 58.37 -2.72
N GLU A 314 -0.20 58.25 -1.42
CA GLU A 314 -1.14 57.28 -0.85
C GLU A 314 -2.53 57.94 -0.77
N VAL A 315 -3.61 57.23 -1.15
CA VAL A 315 -4.99 57.41 -0.62
C VAL A 315 -5.71 56.06 -0.79
N SER A 316 -5.89 55.26 0.26
CA SER A 316 -7.00 55.21 1.23
C SER A 316 -8.17 54.29 0.82
N THR A 317 -8.39 53.26 1.63
CA THR A 317 -9.55 52.35 1.66
C THR A 317 -10.64 52.89 2.59
N PRO A 318 -11.89 52.41 2.42
CA PRO A 318 -12.70 52.06 3.60
C PRO A 318 -13.46 50.72 3.45
N PRO A 319 -13.76 50.01 4.57
CA PRO A 319 -14.60 48.80 4.62
C PRO A 319 -15.98 49.09 5.26
N PRO A 320 -16.76 48.08 5.70
CA PRO A 320 -17.58 47.16 4.91
C PRO A 320 -19.09 47.32 5.22
N ASN A 321 -19.97 46.74 4.40
CA ASN A 321 -21.42 46.79 4.64
C ASN A 321 -21.98 45.40 5.00
N HIS A 322 -22.69 45.35 6.12
CA HIS A 322 -23.49 44.22 6.62
C HIS A 322 -24.98 44.43 6.27
N GLY A 323 -25.71 43.33 6.03
CA GLY A 323 -27.18 43.26 5.96
C GLY A 323 -27.63 42.49 4.72
N SER A 324 -28.49 41.48 4.76
CA SER A 324 -29.38 40.92 5.80
C SER A 324 -29.61 39.44 5.51
#